data_AF-A0A6N9VAM0-F1
#
_entry.id   AF-A0A6N9VAM0-F1
#
_cell.length_a   1.000
_cell.length_b   1.000
_cell.length_c   1.000
_cell.angle_alpha   90.00
_cell.angle_beta   90.00
_cell.angle_gamma   90.00
#
_symmetry.space_group_name_H-M   'P 1'
#
loop_
_entity.id
_entity.type
_entity.pdbx_description
1 polymer ?
#
loop_
_entity_poly.entity_id
_entity_poly.type
_entity_poly.pdbx_seq_one_letter_code
_entity_poly.pdbx_strand_id
1 'polypeptide(L)' 'RGLARQVASEATAHALAAGLLPQWRARPAASRRVAAALGYRELGAQLSVRLV' A
#
# COMPACT_ATOMS: atom_id res chain seq x y z
N ARG A 1 16.24 8.79 -1.54
CA ARG A 1 15.90 9.46 -0.25
C ARG A 1 14.95 8.66 0.66
N GLY A 2 14.54 7.41 0.36
CA GLY A 2 13.76 6.58 1.31
C GLY A 2 12.33 7.06 1.65
N LEU A 3 11.93 8.25 1.19
CA LEU A 3 10.68 8.94 1.55
C LEU A 3 9.42 8.09 1.36
N ALA A 4 9.36 7.28 0.29
CA ALA A 4 8.21 6.41 0.04
C ALA A 4 8.00 5.38 1.16
N ARG A 5 9.09 4.82 1.70
CA ARG A 5 9.01 3.88 2.83
C ARG A 5 8.60 4.60 4.10
N GLN A 6 9.21 5.77 4.37
CA GLN A 6 8.91 6.55 5.57
C GLN A 6 7.44 6.96 5.61
N VAL A 7 6.93 7.62 4.57
CA VAL A 7 5.53 8.07 4.54
C VAL A 7 4.55 6.90 4.61
N ALA A 8 4.83 5.80 3.91
CA ALA A 8 3.96 4.63 3.95
C ALA A 8 3.96 3.95 5.33
N SER A 9 5.09 3.97 6.05
CA SER A 9 5.19 3.41 7.39
C SER A 9 4.33 4.20 8.37
N GLU A 10 4.43 5.54 8.34
CA GLU A 10 3.62 6.41 9.18
C GLU A 10 2.12 6.26 8.89
N ALA A 11 1.73 6.21 7.61
CA ALA A 11 0.34 5.99 7.24
C ALA A 11 -0.19 4.63 7.70
N THR A 12 0.64 3.58 7.61
CA THR A 12 0.29 2.23 8.09
C THR A 12 0.13 2.21 9.61
N ALA A 13 1.09 2.80 10.35
CA ALA A 13 1.04 2.89 11.80
C ALA A 13 -0.19 3.69 12.28
N HIS A 14 -0.50 4.80 11.62
CA HIS A 14 -1.67 5.61 11.92
C HIS A 14 -2.98 4.81 11.75
N ALA A 15 -3.13 4.10 10.62
CA ALA A 15 -4.32 3.28 10.38
C ALA A 15 -4.47 2.17 11.42
N LEU A 16 -3.38 1.48 11.77
CA LEU A 16 -3.39 0.45 12.81
C LEU A 16 -3.75 1.01 14.20
N ALA A 17 -3.19 2.18 14.56
CA ALA A 17 -3.52 2.85 15.81
C ALA A 17 -5.00 3.27 15.89
N ALA A 18 -5.61 3.56 14.75
CA ALA A 18 -7.05 3.81 14.64
C ALA A 18 -7.92 2.53 14.60
N GLY A 19 -7.33 1.34 14.74
CA GLY A 19 -8.05 0.06 14.65
C GLY A 19 -8.54 -0.28 13.24
N LEU A 20 -7.98 0.36 12.22
CA LEU A 20 -8.32 0.11 10.82
C LEU A 20 -7.42 -0.98 10.22
N LEU A 21 -7.93 -1.68 9.21
CA LEU A 21 -7.13 -2.58 8.39
C LEU A 21 -6.51 -1.80 7.22
N PRO A 22 -5.18 -1.61 7.17
CA PRO A 22 -4.54 -0.92 6.08
C PRO A 22 -4.62 -1.73 4.78
N GLN A 23 -5.00 -1.07 3.67
CA GLN A 23 -5.06 -1.69 2.35
C GLN A 23 -4.19 -0.92 1.35
N TRP A 24 -3.44 -1.65 0.50
CA TRP A 24 -2.55 -1.07 -0.49
C TRP A 24 -2.92 -1.48 -1.92
N ARG A 25 -3.14 -0.49 -2.80
CA ARG A 25 -3.29 -0.69 -4.25
C ARG A 25 -1.96 -0.48 -5.00
N ALA A 26 -1.04 -1.43 -4.88
CA ALA A 26 0.31 -1.30 -5.44
C ALA A 26 0.36 -1.67 -6.94
N ARG A 27 0.35 -0.67 -7.84
CA ARG A 27 0.34 -0.89 -9.31
C ARG A 27 1.73 -0.94 -9.95
N PRO A 28 2.63 0.06 -9.82
CA PRO A 28 3.98 -0.05 -10.37
C PRO A 28 4.86 -0.99 -9.55
N ALA A 29 5.88 -1.60 -10.17
CA ALA A 29 6.83 -2.48 -9.47
C ALA A 29 7.53 -1.79 -8.29
N ALA A 30 7.82 -0.48 -8.42
CA ALA A 30 8.36 0.31 -7.32
C ALA A 30 7.41 0.38 -6.13
N SER A 31 6.11 0.55 -6.35
CA SER A 31 5.10 0.58 -5.28
C SER A 31 4.97 -0.78 -4.60
N ARG A 32 4.96 -1.89 -5.38
CA ARG A 32 4.94 -3.25 -4.83
C ARG A 32 6.13 -3.53 -3.91
N ARG A 33 7.33 -3.06 -4.27
CA ARG A 33 8.52 -3.20 -3.41
C ARG A 33 8.37 -2.48 -2.07
N VAL A 34 7.75 -1.30 -2.05
CA VAL A 34 7.50 -0.60 -0.78
C VAL A 34 6.48 -1.37 0.04
N ALA A 35 5.38 -1.84 -0.57
CA ALA A 35 4.38 -2.66 0.11
C ALA A 35 4.99 -3.91 0.76
N ALA A 36 5.79 -4.66 0.00
CA ALA A 36 6.50 -5.84 0.51
C ALA A 36 7.47 -5.49 1.66
N ALA A 37 8.19 -4.37 1.55
CA ALA A 37 9.11 -3.91 2.61
C ALA A 37 8.40 -3.50 3.92
N LEU A 38 7.09 -3.25 3.86
CA LEU A 38 6.25 -2.95 5.03
C LEU A 38 5.48 -4.18 5.54
N GLY A 39 5.66 -5.35 4.92
CA GLY A 39 4.99 -6.59 5.33
C GLY A 39 3.60 -6.80 4.75
N TYR A 40 3.16 -5.97 3.79
CA TYR A 40 1.91 -6.23 3.08
C TYR A 40 2.04 -7.48 2.20
N ARG A 41 0.93 -8.22 2.07
CA ARG A 41 0.82 -9.38 1.18
C ARG A 41 -0.10 -9.05 0.02
N GLU A 42 0.26 -9.51 -1.17
CA GLU A 42 -0.57 -9.34 -2.35
C GLU A 42 -1.82 -10.23 -2.26
N LEU A 43 -2.99 -9.62 -2.45
CA LEU A 43 -4.28 -10.29 -2.45
C LEU A 43 -5.06 -9.90 -3.72
N GLY A 44 -4.96 -10.76 -4.73
CA GLY A 44 -5.65 -10.58 -6.01
C GLY A 44 -5.12 -9.42 -6.84
N ALA A 45 -5.96 -8.93 -7.77
CA ALA A 45 -5.64 -7.85 -8.68
C ALA A 45 -6.72 -6.77 -8.66
N GLN A 46 -6.32 -5.52 -8.88
CA GLN A 46 -7.27 -4.42 -9.06
C GLN A 46 -7.78 -4.40 -10.51
N LEU A 47 -9.10 -4.52 -10.68
CA LEU A 47 -9.78 -4.18 -11.92
C LEU A 47 -10.23 -2.72 -11.90
N SER A 48 -10.07 -2.03 -13.02
CA SER A 48 -10.64 -0.70 -13.25
C SER A 48 -11.32 -0.71 -14.61
N VAL A 49 -12.59 -0.31 -14.65
CA VAL A 49 -13.39 -0.22 -15.87
C VAL A 49 -13.70 1.24 -16.14
N ARG A 50 -13.49 1.67 -17.37
CA ARG A 50 -13.96 2.97 -17.85
C ARG A 50 -15.33 2.75 -18.49
N LEU A 51 -16.36 3.39 -17.94
CA LEU A 51 -17.67 3.40 -18.57
C LEU A 51 -17.66 4.44 -19.70
N VAL A 52 -18.30 4.09 -20.81
CA VAL A 52 -18.55 4.98 -21.96
C VAL A 52 -19.94 5.59 -21.85
#